data_AF-A0A6L7F158-F1
#
_entry.id   AF-A0A6L7F158-F1
#
_cell.length_a   1.000
_cell.length_b   1.000
_cell.length_c   1.000
_cell.angle_alpha   90.00
_cell.angle_beta   90.00
_cell.angle_gamma   90.00
#
_symmetry.space_group_name_H-M   'P 1'
#
loop_
_entity.id
_entity.type
_entity.pdbx_description
1 polymer ?
#
loop_
_entity_poly.entity_id
_entity_poly.type
_entity_poly.pdbx_seq_one_letter_code
_entity_poly.pdbx_strand_id
1 'polypeptide(L)'
;MARPHHPDACEALATVLDELSHLPPRQLLAALGSRVAGVPAHGPLVLPALVAGGRDRLRGGGFLPELRDHTAGQARHFAGIARSVTVLGAGATRWASVHVRRDAADTPDGRLTDLAVLFASRLLDGTLAPDDAGDWVRRHVCGR
;
A
#
# COMPACT_ATOMS: atom_id res chain seq x y z
N MET A 1 -8.84 10.67 29.63
CA MET A 1 -9.21 9.46 28.85
C MET A 1 -8.08 9.16 27.89
N ALA A 2 -7.30 8.10 28.15
CA ALA A 2 -6.27 7.64 27.21
C ALA A 2 -6.96 6.97 26.01
N ARG A 3 -6.64 7.39 24.78
CA ARG A 3 -7.09 6.70 23.57
C ARG A 3 -6.46 5.29 23.60
N PRO A 4 -7.20 4.21 23.33
CA PRO A 4 -6.59 2.89 23.19
C PRO A 4 -5.53 2.98 22.09
N HIS A 5 -4.29 2.60 22.41
CA HIS A 5 -3.21 2.53 21.44
C HIS A 5 -3.54 1.38 20.49
N HIS A 6 -4.25 1.68 19.40
CA HIS A 6 -4.28 0.76 18.27
C HIS A 6 -2.83 0.62 17.78
N PRO A 7 -2.36 -0.60 17.49
CA PRO A 7 -1.07 -0.77 16.85
C PRO A 7 -1.00 0.14 15.61
N ASP A 8 0.10 0.89 15.51
CA ASP A 8 0.31 1.83 14.42
C ASP A 8 0.73 1.05 13.18
N ALA A 9 -0.27 0.65 12.38
CA ALA A 9 -0.03 -0.10 11.16
C ALA A 9 0.59 0.77 10.07
N CYS A 10 0.41 2.10 10.13
CA CYS A 10 1.05 3.00 9.18
C CYS A 10 2.55 3.12 9.46
N GLU A 11 2.96 3.30 10.71
CA GLU A 11 4.38 3.31 11.07
C GLU A 11 5.03 1.94 10.84
N ALA A 12 4.31 0.85 11.12
CA ALA A 12 4.78 -0.49 10.79
C ALA A 12 4.97 -0.69 9.27
N LEU A 13 4.07 -0.12 8.44
CA LEU A 13 4.21 -0.12 6.98
C LEU A 13 5.46 0.65 6.53
N ALA A 14 5.71 1.83 7.10
CA ALA A 14 6.91 2.61 6.83
C ALA A 14 8.19 1.87 7.24
N THR A 15 8.19 1.25 8.42
CA THR A 15 9.33 0.43 8.89
C THR A 15 9.62 -0.73 7.94
N VAL A 16 8.58 -1.42 7.44
CA VAL A 16 8.77 -2.49 6.43
C VAL A 16 9.38 -1.94 5.14
N LEU A 17 9.06 -0.71 4.74
CA LEU A 17 9.67 -0.08 3.56
C LEU A 17 11.15 0.25 3.80
N ASP A 18 11.49 0.77 4.98
CA ASP A 18 12.89 1.04 5.37
C ASP A 18 13.73 -0.26 5.31
N GLU A 19 13.19 -1.37 5.81
CA GLU A 19 13.86 -2.68 5.73
C GLU A 19 14.06 -3.17 4.29
N LEU A 20 13.16 -2.80 3.37
CA LEU A 20 13.18 -3.24 1.97
C LEU A 20 13.91 -2.26 1.05
N SER A 21 14.44 -1.15 1.56
CA SER A 21 14.98 -0.05 0.75
C SER A 21 16.18 -0.46 -0.12
N HIS A 22 16.95 -1.45 0.33
CA HIS A 22 18.07 -2.01 -0.41
C HIS A 22 17.67 -2.76 -1.70
N LEU A 23 16.38 -3.04 -1.90
CA LEU A 23 15.88 -3.76 -3.06
C LEU A 23 15.59 -2.82 -4.24
N PRO A 24 15.78 -3.28 -5.50
CA PRO A 24 15.36 -2.51 -6.65
C PRO A 24 13.82 -2.35 -6.68
N PRO A 25 13.29 -1.25 -7.25
CA PRO A 25 11.88 -0.85 -7.10
C PRO A 25 10.84 -1.95 -7.35
N ARG A 26 11.00 -2.75 -8.42
CA ARG A 26 10.08 -3.85 -8.72
C ARG A 26 10.11 -4.97 -7.67
N GLN A 27 11.28 -5.27 -7.14
CA GLN A 27 11.45 -6.29 -6.09
C GLN A 27 10.98 -5.76 -4.74
N LEU A 28 11.23 -4.50 -4.43
CA LEU A 28 10.69 -3.81 -3.26
C LEU A 28 9.16 -3.91 -3.22
N LEU A 29 8.48 -3.53 -4.31
CA LEU A 29 7.01 -3.58 -4.40
C LEU A 29 6.47 -5.03 -4.34
N ALA A 30 7.20 -6.01 -4.88
CA ALA A 30 6.88 -7.43 -4.74
C ALA A 30 6.99 -7.91 -3.28
N ALA A 31 8.09 -7.56 -2.63
CA ALA A 31 8.36 -7.92 -1.23
C ALA A 31 7.36 -7.24 -0.28
N LEU A 32 7.03 -5.97 -0.52
CA LEU A 32 6.01 -5.22 0.22
C LEU A 32 4.65 -5.90 0.12
N GLY A 33 4.18 -6.19 -1.09
CA GLY A 33 2.91 -6.90 -1.32
C GLY A 33 2.86 -8.26 -0.63
N SER A 34 3.99 -8.98 -0.60
CA SER A 34 4.10 -10.24 0.14
C SER A 34 4.05 -10.03 1.66
N ARG A 35 4.92 -9.17 2.22
CA ARG A 35 5.03 -8.97 3.67
C ARG A 35 3.78 -8.37 4.28
N VAL A 36 3.13 -7.43 3.60
CA VAL A 36 2.02 -6.65 4.17
C VAL A 36 0.66 -7.15 3.69
N ALA A 37 0.52 -7.46 2.40
CA ALA A 37 -0.75 -7.89 1.81
C ALA A 37 -0.85 -9.40 1.58
N GLY A 38 0.17 -10.19 1.93
CA GLY A 38 0.17 -11.64 1.73
C GLY A 38 0.05 -12.08 0.27
N VAL A 39 0.38 -11.20 -0.68
CA VAL A 39 0.37 -11.47 -2.12
C VAL A 39 1.68 -12.13 -2.50
N PRO A 40 1.69 -13.29 -3.18
CA PRO A 40 2.92 -13.93 -3.61
C PRO A 40 3.85 -12.97 -4.38
N ALA A 41 5.16 -13.08 -4.16
CA ALA A 41 6.14 -12.28 -4.90
C ALA A 41 6.24 -12.68 -6.37
N HIS A 42 6.01 -13.97 -6.66
CA HIS A 42 6.11 -14.55 -8.00
C HIS A 42 5.08 -15.69 -8.20
N GLY A 43 4.92 -16.12 -9.45
CA GLY A 43 4.17 -17.31 -9.82
C GLY A 43 2.71 -17.05 -10.22
N PRO A 44 1.97 -18.13 -10.57
CA PRO A 44 0.61 -18.02 -11.13
C PRO A 44 -0.43 -17.53 -10.11
N LEU A 45 -0.12 -17.56 -8.82
CA LEU A 45 -1.04 -17.18 -7.74
C LEU A 45 -1.07 -15.67 -7.45
N VAL A 46 -0.22 -14.86 -8.11
CA VAL A 46 -0.17 -13.41 -7.90
C VAL A 46 -1.50 -12.74 -8.25
N LEU A 47 -2.01 -12.96 -9.46
CA LEU A 47 -3.27 -12.35 -9.92
C LEU A 47 -4.48 -12.79 -9.07
N PRO A 48 -4.71 -14.09 -8.81
CA PRO A 48 -5.78 -14.53 -7.91
C PRO A 48 -5.70 -13.89 -6.51
N ALA A 49 -4.49 -13.77 -5.93
CA ALA A 49 -4.32 -13.17 -4.62
C ALA A 49 -4.66 -11.67 -4.61
N LEU A 50 -4.31 -10.93 -5.66
CA LEU A 50 -4.67 -9.52 -5.81
C LEU A 50 -6.19 -9.31 -5.94
N VAL A 51 -6.85 -10.16 -6.72
CA VAL A 51 -8.31 -10.16 -6.87
C VAL A 51 -9.01 -10.47 -5.54
N ALA A 52 -8.51 -11.47 -4.81
CA ALA A 52 -9.04 -11.86 -3.50
C ALA A 52 -8.73 -10.84 -2.38
N GLY A 53 -7.91 -9.83 -2.64
CA GLY A 53 -7.51 -8.82 -1.65
C GLY A 53 -6.40 -9.25 -0.68
N GLY A 54 -5.80 -10.42 -0.88
CA GLY A 54 -4.67 -10.91 -0.10
C GLY A 54 -5.00 -11.26 1.36
N ARG A 55 -3.98 -11.26 2.23
CA ARG A 55 -4.11 -11.47 3.68
C ARG A 55 -3.64 -10.23 4.44
N ASP A 56 -4.40 -9.85 5.44
CA ASP A 56 -4.12 -8.68 6.28
C ASP A 56 -3.02 -9.00 7.31
N ARG A 57 -1.76 -8.70 6.98
CA ARG A 57 -0.59 -9.04 7.83
C ARG A 57 -0.17 -7.90 8.77
N LEU A 58 -0.55 -6.66 8.46
CA LEU A 58 -0.33 -5.50 9.33
C LEU A 58 -1.69 -4.86 9.63
N ARG A 59 -2.27 -5.25 10.77
CA ARG A 59 -3.58 -4.77 11.21
C ARG A 59 -3.41 -3.61 12.17
N GLY A 60 -4.14 -2.52 11.96
CA GLY A 60 -4.09 -1.37 12.88
C GLY A 60 -4.50 -0.05 12.24
N GLY A 61 -4.13 1.04 12.91
CA GLY A 61 -4.47 2.41 12.52
C GLY A 61 -3.23 3.23 12.13
N GLY A 62 -3.23 4.52 12.48
CA GLY A 62 -2.10 5.43 12.23
C GLY A 62 -2.18 6.19 10.90
N PHE A 63 -3.24 6.01 10.12
CA PHE A 63 -3.45 6.71 8.85
C PHE A 63 -4.02 8.12 9.06
N LEU A 64 -3.69 9.03 8.14
CA LEU A 64 -4.21 10.40 8.08
C LEU A 64 -5.74 10.41 8.16
N PRO A 65 -6.35 11.43 8.80
CA PRO A 65 -7.80 11.50 8.94
C PRO A 65 -8.56 11.40 7.61
N GLU A 66 -8.06 12.01 6.54
CA GLU A 66 -8.69 11.93 5.20
C GLU A 66 -8.55 10.57 4.50
N LEU A 67 -7.65 9.70 4.96
CA LEU A 67 -7.42 8.36 4.41
C LEU A 67 -8.07 7.26 5.25
N ARG A 68 -8.54 7.61 6.45
CA ARG A 68 -9.05 6.66 7.43
C ARG A 68 -10.44 6.16 7.04
N ASP A 69 -10.52 4.86 6.77
CA ASP A 69 -11.76 4.12 6.50
C ASP A 69 -12.38 3.48 7.77
N HIS A 70 -11.75 3.67 8.93
CA HIS A 70 -12.09 3.03 10.22
C HIS A 70 -11.98 1.50 10.24
N THR A 71 -11.31 0.90 9.24
CA THR A 71 -10.95 -0.50 9.25
C THR A 71 -9.49 -0.69 9.69
N ALA A 72 -9.15 -1.93 10.06
CA ALA A 72 -7.79 -2.30 10.41
C ALA A 72 -6.94 -2.70 9.20
N GLY A 73 -7.48 -2.67 7.97
CA GLY A 73 -6.90 -3.30 6.78
C GLY A 73 -6.24 -2.34 5.77
N GLN A 74 -6.05 -1.07 6.13
CA GLN A 74 -5.53 -0.03 5.23
C GLN A 74 -4.10 -0.31 4.75
N ALA A 75 -3.22 -0.86 5.61
CA ALA A 75 -1.85 -1.22 5.21
C ALA A 75 -1.85 -2.31 4.12
N ARG A 76 -2.70 -3.34 4.28
CA ARG A 76 -2.92 -4.38 3.26
C ARG A 76 -3.44 -3.78 1.96
N HIS A 77 -4.40 -2.86 2.04
CA HIS A 77 -4.96 -2.19 0.86
C HIS A 77 -3.87 -1.43 0.09
N PHE A 78 -3.13 -0.56 0.78
CA PHE A 78 -2.02 0.20 0.21
C PHE A 78 -0.99 -0.72 -0.48
N ALA A 79 -0.49 -1.74 0.24
CA ALA A 79 0.51 -2.64 -0.29
C ALA A 79 -0.01 -3.50 -1.46
N GLY A 80 -1.28 -3.90 -1.43
CA GLY A 80 -1.94 -4.63 -2.51
C GLY A 80 -2.08 -3.80 -3.80
N ILE A 81 -2.47 -2.53 -3.67
CA ILE A 81 -2.53 -1.60 -4.81
C ILE A 81 -1.13 -1.32 -5.36
N ALA A 82 -0.17 -0.98 -4.49
CA ALA A 82 1.21 -0.73 -4.90
C ALA A 82 1.82 -1.94 -5.63
N ARG A 83 1.55 -3.16 -5.16
CA ARG A 83 1.92 -4.40 -5.86
C ARG A 83 1.21 -4.54 -7.20
N SER A 84 -0.08 -4.23 -7.28
CA SER A 84 -0.87 -4.35 -8.52
C SER A 84 -0.28 -3.53 -9.67
N VAL A 85 0.27 -2.35 -9.38
CA VAL A 85 0.95 -1.49 -10.37
C VAL A 85 2.09 -2.23 -11.06
N THR A 86 2.83 -3.09 -10.36
CA THR A 86 3.93 -3.86 -10.97
C THR A 86 3.48 -4.95 -11.95
N VAL A 87 2.22 -5.40 -11.83
CA VAL A 87 1.64 -6.50 -12.61
C VAL A 87 0.80 -5.98 -13.77
N LEU A 88 -0.04 -4.98 -13.50
CA LEU A 88 -1.03 -4.45 -14.45
C LEU A 88 -0.62 -3.11 -15.06
N GLY A 89 0.35 -2.40 -14.46
CA GLY A 89 0.64 -1.00 -14.76
C GLY A 89 -0.28 -0.03 -14.01
N ALA A 90 0.16 1.23 -13.91
CA ALA A 90 -0.51 2.26 -13.09
C ALA A 90 -1.94 2.59 -13.60
N GLY A 91 -2.10 2.78 -14.91
CA GLY A 91 -3.38 3.13 -15.52
C GLY A 91 -4.46 2.05 -15.33
N ALA A 92 -4.12 0.79 -15.58
CA ALA A 92 -5.04 -0.33 -15.38
C ALA A 92 -5.36 -0.58 -13.90
N THR A 93 -4.39 -0.38 -13.02
CA THR A 93 -4.60 -0.50 -11.56
C THR A 93 -5.57 0.56 -11.06
N ARG A 94 -5.40 1.82 -11.47
CA ARG A 94 -6.31 2.91 -11.09
C ARG A 94 -7.71 2.69 -11.65
N TRP A 95 -7.82 2.30 -12.92
CA TRP A 95 -9.10 1.98 -13.54
C TRP A 95 -9.82 0.83 -12.80
N ALA A 96 -9.12 -0.25 -12.49
CA ALA A 96 -9.68 -1.41 -11.79
C ALA A 96 -10.12 -1.06 -10.37
N SER A 97 -9.37 -0.22 -9.64
CA SER A 97 -9.80 0.19 -8.29
C SER A 97 -11.09 1.01 -8.32
N VAL A 98 -11.18 1.98 -9.24
CA VAL A 98 -12.38 2.83 -9.39
C VAL A 98 -13.60 2.02 -9.86
N HIS A 99 -13.42 1.12 -10.84
CA HIS A 99 -14.55 0.48 -11.52
C HIS A 99 -14.95 -0.89 -10.93
N VAL A 100 -14.03 -1.62 -10.29
CA VAL A 100 -14.28 -2.97 -9.76
C VAL A 100 -14.49 -2.96 -8.25
N ARG A 101 -13.76 -2.12 -7.51
CA ARG A 101 -13.88 -2.05 -6.03
C ARG A 101 -14.88 -0.99 -5.54
N ARG A 102 -15.42 -0.17 -6.44
CA ARG A 102 -16.34 0.95 -6.12
C ARG A 102 -15.72 2.00 -5.18
N ASP A 103 -14.39 2.12 -5.21
CA ASP A 103 -13.67 3.19 -4.51
C ASP A 103 -13.80 4.46 -5.36
N ALA A 104 -14.88 5.21 -5.16
CA ALA A 104 -14.96 6.55 -5.74
C ALA A 104 -13.79 7.39 -5.21
N ALA A 105 -13.15 8.19 -6.07
CA ALA A 105 -11.90 8.88 -5.74
C ALA A 105 -12.04 9.87 -4.56
N ASP A 106 -13.27 10.23 -4.19
CA ASP A 106 -13.61 11.09 -3.07
C ASP A 106 -13.70 10.35 -1.72
N THR A 107 -13.68 9.01 -1.71
CA THR A 107 -13.69 8.20 -0.47
C THR A 107 -12.29 8.05 0.14
N PRO A 108 -12.18 7.74 1.45
CA PRO A 108 -10.90 7.44 2.09
C PRO A 108 -10.10 6.35 1.36
N ASP A 109 -10.76 5.26 0.95
CA ASP A 109 -10.14 4.16 0.20
C ASP A 109 -9.69 4.58 -1.20
N GLY A 110 -10.48 5.41 -1.88
CA GLY A 110 -10.12 5.97 -3.19
C GLY A 110 -8.86 6.83 -3.11
N ARG A 111 -8.75 7.69 -2.08
CA ARG A 111 -7.56 8.51 -1.84
C ARG A 111 -6.34 7.67 -1.48
N LEU A 112 -6.52 6.63 -0.65
CA LEU A 112 -5.44 5.72 -0.28
C LEU A 112 -4.94 4.91 -1.49
N THR A 113 -5.85 4.48 -2.37
CA THR A 113 -5.52 3.88 -3.67
C THR A 113 -4.70 4.82 -4.53
N ASP A 114 -5.14 6.08 -4.69
CA ASP A 114 -4.43 7.05 -5.52
C ASP A 114 -3.00 7.32 -4.99
N LEU A 115 -2.83 7.41 -3.67
CA LEU A 115 -1.51 7.51 -3.04
C LEU A 115 -0.65 6.27 -3.28
N ALA A 116 -1.22 5.07 -3.18
CA ALA A 116 -0.49 3.83 -3.44
C ALA A 116 -0.05 3.70 -4.91
N VAL A 117 -0.90 4.12 -5.86
CA VAL A 117 -0.56 4.16 -7.29
C VAL A 117 0.54 5.19 -7.55
N LEU A 118 0.44 6.38 -6.96
CA LEU A 118 1.45 7.43 -7.08
C LEU A 118 2.80 6.96 -6.53
N PHE A 119 2.80 6.40 -5.33
CA PHE A 119 3.99 5.84 -4.68
C PHE A 119 4.69 4.79 -5.55
N ALA A 120 3.94 3.79 -6.02
CA ALA A 120 4.50 2.73 -6.85
C ALA A 120 5.00 3.27 -8.20
N SER A 121 4.30 4.23 -8.80
CA SER A 121 4.74 4.85 -10.05
C SER A 121 6.07 5.59 -9.87
N ARG A 122 6.19 6.39 -8.81
CA ARG A 122 7.43 7.14 -8.51
C ARG A 122 8.63 6.25 -8.21
N LEU A 123 8.41 5.12 -7.54
CA LEU A 123 9.47 4.12 -7.36
C LEU A 123 9.89 3.51 -8.70
N LEU A 124 8.94 3.19 -9.57
CA LEU A 124 9.21 2.53 -10.85
C LEU A 124 9.85 3.47 -11.89
N ASP A 125 9.54 4.76 -11.84
CA ASP A 125 10.12 5.78 -12.73
C ASP A 125 11.39 6.44 -12.15
N GLY A 126 11.73 6.15 -10.89
CA GLY A 126 12.92 6.62 -10.21
C GLY A 126 12.82 8.03 -9.61
N THR A 127 11.65 8.66 -9.64
CA THR A 127 11.42 9.97 -8.99
C THR A 127 11.24 9.86 -7.47
N LEU A 128 11.09 8.65 -6.94
CA LEU A 128 11.23 8.33 -5.52
C LEU A 128 12.30 7.24 -5.37
N ALA A 129 13.35 7.52 -4.58
CA ALA A 129 14.36 6.52 -4.28
C ALA A 129 13.81 5.48 -3.28
N PRO A 130 14.20 4.20 -3.40
CA PRO A 130 13.86 3.18 -2.41
C PRO A 130 14.20 3.55 -0.96
N ASP A 131 15.33 4.22 -0.73
CA ASP A 131 15.78 4.68 0.59
C ASP A 131 14.87 5.76 1.20
N ASP A 132 14.11 6.49 0.37
CA ASP A 132 13.16 7.51 0.82
C ASP A 132 11.74 6.94 1.01
N ALA A 133 11.53 5.65 0.74
CA ALA A 133 10.18 5.07 0.63
C ALA A 133 9.41 5.09 1.96
N GLY A 134 10.04 4.71 3.07
CA GLY A 134 9.40 4.74 4.39
C GLY A 134 9.09 6.17 4.82
N ASP A 135 10.03 7.09 4.64
CA ASP A 135 9.83 8.52 4.92
C ASP A 135 8.76 9.16 4.04
N TRP A 136 8.61 8.70 2.80
CA TRP A 136 7.51 9.12 1.95
C TRP A 136 6.16 8.70 2.55
N VAL A 137 6.03 7.44 3.00
CA VAL A 137 4.80 6.94 3.63
C VAL A 137 4.50 7.67 4.94
N ARG A 138 5.49 7.86 5.81
CA ARG A 138 5.32 8.64 7.05
C ARG A 138 4.77 10.04 6.78
N ARG A 139 5.23 10.69 5.71
CA ARG A 139 4.85 12.08 5.38
C ARG A 139 3.49 12.19 4.71
N HIS A 140 3.10 11.24 3.86
CA HIS A 140 1.93 11.39 2.99
C HIS A 140 0.76 10.47 3.36
N VAL A 141 0.99 9.48 4.22
CA VAL A 141 -0.01 8.45 4.56
C VAL A 141 -0.28 8.41 6.05
N CYS A 142 0.75 8.56 6.88
CA CYS A 142 0.59 8.45 8.33
C CYS A 142 0.09 9.75 8.97
N GLY A 143 -0.90 9.63 9.84
CA GLY A 143 -1.40 10.69 10.71
C GLY A 143 -0.76 10.54 12.08
N ARG A 144 0.11 11.48 12.44
CA ARG A 144 0.78 11.55 13.74
C ARG A 144 -0.17 11.44 14.93
#